data_AF-A0A834EXY7-F1
#
_entry.id   AF-A0A834EXY7-F1
#
_cell.length_a   1.000
_cell.length_b   1.000
_cell.length_c   1.000
_cell.angle_alpha   90.00
_cell.angle_beta   90.00
_cell.angle_gamma   90.00
#
_symmetry.space_group_name_H-M   'P 1'
#
loop_
_entity.id
_entity.type
_entity.pdbx_description
1 polymer ?
#
loop_
_entity_poly.entity_id
_entity_poly.type
_entity_poly.pdbx_seq_one_letter_code
_entity_poly.pdbx_strand_id
1 'polypeptide(L)'
;MAQGLIEVERKFIPGPETEKRLQELGGTLEHRVTFRDNYYDTPELSLMRADHWLRQRENSGWELKCPGPAGVSGPHTEYRELTVESAIVAQLCVLAQERAPAKLIMYLQRFRPQDYHLLEVHSSKEKPQGTKDADKSLG
;
A
#
# COMPACT_ATOMS: atom_id res chain seq x y z
N MET A 1 -1.59 -25.35 -11.38
CA MET A 1 -0.68 -24.43 -10.66
C MET A 1 -0.81 -23.09 -11.33
N ALA A 2 -1.35 -22.06 -10.65
CA ALA A 2 -1.36 -20.71 -11.20
C ALA A 2 0.08 -20.17 -11.13
N GLN A 3 0.77 -20.08 -12.26
CA GLN A 3 2.07 -19.39 -12.32
C GLN A 3 1.83 -17.91 -12.04
N GLY A 4 2.21 -17.44 -10.85
CA GLY A 4 2.27 -16.01 -10.55
C GLY A 4 3.35 -15.34 -11.40
N LEU A 5 3.08 -14.13 -11.88
CA LEU A 5 4.07 -13.31 -12.57
C LEU A 5 5.05 -12.73 -11.53
N ILE A 6 6.31 -12.61 -11.92
CA ILE A 6 7.36 -11.98 -11.12
C ILE A 6 7.51 -10.53 -11.60
N GLU A 7 7.32 -9.58 -10.70
CA GLU A 7 7.62 -8.17 -10.92
C GLU A 7 9.00 -7.84 -10.37
N VAL A 8 9.83 -7.20 -11.19
CA VAL A 8 11.13 -6.66 -10.79
C VAL A 8 11.08 -5.14 -10.89
N GLU A 9 11.32 -4.45 -9.78
CA GLU A 9 11.19 -2.99 -9.72
C GLU A 9 12.39 -2.29 -9.05
N ARG A 10 12.61 -1.03 -9.43
CA ARG A 10 13.51 -0.11 -8.73
C ARG A 10 12.85 1.26 -8.62
N LYS A 11 12.52 1.66 -7.39
CA LYS A 11 11.92 2.97 -7.12
C LYS A 11 12.96 4.09 -7.26
N PHE A 12 12.56 5.21 -7.86
CA PHE A 12 13.37 6.43 -8.00
C PHE A 12 12.49 7.67 -7.81
N ILE A 13 13.12 8.82 -7.59
CA ILE A 13 12.43 10.11 -7.47
C ILE A 13 12.46 10.78 -8.86
N PRO A 14 11.30 11.04 -9.49
CA PRO A 14 11.28 11.73 -10.78
C PRO A 14 11.66 13.20 -10.61
N GLY A 15 12.48 13.71 -11.53
CA GLY A 15 12.74 15.14 -11.72
C GLY A 15 11.83 15.76 -12.80
N PRO A 16 11.84 17.11 -12.96
CA PRO A 16 10.98 17.80 -13.92
C PRO A 16 11.20 17.37 -15.38
N GLU A 17 12.41 16.95 -15.73
CA GLU A 17 12.75 16.52 -17.10
C GLU A 17 12.54 15.01 -17.35
N THR A 18 11.99 14.26 -16.38
CA THR A 18 11.88 12.80 -16.47
C THR A 18 11.06 12.36 -17.69
N GLU A 19 9.88 12.96 -17.88
CA GLU A 19 8.98 12.62 -18.98
C GLU A 19 9.60 12.96 -20.35
N LYS A 20 10.22 14.13 -20.46
CA LYS A 20 10.92 14.56 -21.68
C LYS A 20 12.05 13.60 -22.03
N ARG A 21 12.86 13.21 -21.04
CA ARG A 21 13.97 12.29 -21.25
C ARG A 21 13.50 10.90 -21.68
N LEU A 22 12.39 10.41 -21.12
CA LEU A 22 11.78 9.14 -21.57
C LEU A 22 11.40 9.20 -23.05
N GLN A 23 10.78 10.30 -23.50
CA GLN A 23 10.40 10.50 -24.90
C GLN A 23 11.61 10.57 -25.84
N GLU A 24 12.67 11.30 -25.47
CA GLU A 24 13.92 11.38 -26.25
C GLU A 24 14.60 10.02 -26.44
N LEU A 25 14.41 9.10 -25.49
CA LEU A 25 14.92 7.73 -25.54
C LEU A 25 13.98 6.76 -26.28
N GLY A 26 12.88 7.25 -26.85
CA GLY A 26 11.90 6.45 -27.58
C GLY A 26 10.80 5.84 -26.71
N GLY A 27 10.71 6.21 -25.43
CA GLY A 27 9.60 5.82 -24.55
C GLY A 27 8.29 6.50 -24.95
N THR A 28 7.21 5.72 -24.96
CA THR A 28 5.86 6.23 -25.27
C THR A 28 5.00 6.21 -24.02
N LEU A 29 4.15 7.22 -23.85
CA LEU A 29 3.11 7.20 -22.81
C LEU A 29 2.06 6.14 -23.20
N GLU A 30 2.08 5.00 -22.51
CA GLU A 30 1.14 3.91 -22.78
C GLU A 30 -0.28 4.25 -22.28
N HIS A 31 -0.40 4.72 -21.05
CA HIS A 31 -1.68 5.08 -20.44
C HIS A 31 -1.51 6.11 -19.32
N ARG A 32 -2.59 6.83 -19.02
CA ARG A 32 -2.72 7.67 -17.82
C ARG A 32 -3.94 7.23 -17.06
N VAL A 33 -3.73 6.74 -15.84
CA VAL A 33 -4.79 6.21 -14.99
C VAL A 33 -4.79 6.89 -13.63
N THR A 34 -5.99 7.00 -13.06
CA THR A 34 -6.20 7.35 -11.66
C THR A 34 -6.86 6.14 -11.02
N PHE A 35 -6.29 5.64 -9.93
CA PHE A 35 -6.84 4.51 -9.18
C PHE A 35 -6.68 4.76 -7.69
N ARG A 36 -7.46 4.04 -6.90
CA ARG A 36 -7.37 4.00 -5.45
C ARG A 36 -7.03 2.59 -4.99
N ASP A 37 -6.00 2.49 -4.17
CA ASP A 37 -5.67 1.27 -3.43
C ASP A 37 -6.15 1.42 -1.99
N ASN A 38 -6.86 0.42 -1.47
CA ASN A 38 -7.11 0.26 -0.04
C ASN A 38 -6.19 -0.86 0.46
N TYR A 39 -5.27 -0.53 1.36
CA TYR A 39 -4.33 -1.47 1.95
C TYR A 39 -4.87 -2.08 3.23
N TYR A 40 -4.58 -3.37 3.44
CA TYR A 40 -5.05 -4.13 4.59
C TYR A 40 -3.89 -4.86 5.26
N ASP A 41 -3.88 -4.86 6.59
CA ASP A 41 -2.92 -5.58 7.42
C ASP A 41 -3.55 -5.90 8.78
N THR A 42 -2.86 -6.67 9.62
CA THR A 42 -3.21 -6.83 11.03
C THR A 42 -2.86 -5.57 11.82
N PRO A 43 -3.43 -5.36 13.03
CA PRO A 43 -3.05 -4.24 13.89
C PRO A 43 -1.53 -4.17 14.17
N GLU A 44 -0.85 -5.31 14.15
CA GLU A 44 0.60 -5.44 14.37
C GLU A 44 1.44 -5.17 13.11
N LEU A 45 0.79 -4.88 11.98
CA LEU A 45 1.39 -4.69 10.66
C LEU A 45 2.22 -5.92 10.21
N SER A 46 1.66 -7.11 10.42
CA SER A 46 2.36 -8.37 10.22
C SER A 46 2.74 -8.62 8.76
N LEU A 47 1.88 -8.26 7.81
CA LEU A 47 2.16 -8.41 6.37
C LEU A 47 3.27 -7.45 5.95
N MET A 48 3.17 -6.18 6.32
CA MET A 48 4.21 -5.19 6.03
C MET A 48 5.57 -5.59 6.63
N ARG A 49 5.56 -6.11 7.86
CA ARG A 49 6.74 -6.66 8.54
C ARG A 49 7.27 -7.91 7.85
N ALA A 50 6.49 -8.63 7.05
CA ALA A 50 6.93 -9.80 6.31
C ALA A 50 7.23 -9.50 4.83
N ASP A 51 7.37 -8.22 4.45
CA ASP A 51 7.55 -7.80 3.05
C ASP A 51 6.36 -8.16 2.13
N HIS A 52 5.17 -8.33 2.71
CA HIS A 52 3.92 -8.59 1.99
C HIS A 52 3.04 -7.35 1.93
N TRP A 53 2.25 -7.24 0.86
CA TRP A 53 1.32 -6.13 0.67
C TRP A 53 -0.01 -6.61 0.11
N LEU A 54 -1.04 -6.61 0.96
CA LEU A 54 -2.40 -6.89 0.55
C LEU A 54 -3.12 -5.58 0.24
N ARG A 55 -3.66 -5.46 -0.97
CA ARG A 55 -4.53 -4.34 -1.34
C ARG A 55 -5.76 -4.80 -2.10
N GLN A 56 -6.81 -3.99 -2.01
CA GLN A 56 -7.90 -3.99 -2.97
C GLN A 56 -7.75 -2.73 -3.84
N ARG A 57 -7.55 -2.95 -5.14
CA ARG A 57 -7.47 -1.87 -6.13
C ARG A 57 -8.83 -1.64 -6.76
N GLU A 58 -9.27 -0.39 -6.72
CA GLU A 58 -10.52 0.05 -7.34
C GLU A 58 -10.57 -0.40 -8.80
N ASN A 59 -11.68 -1.02 -9.21
CA ASN A 59 -11.92 -1.56 -10.56
C ASN A 59 -10.97 -2.69 -11.02
N SER A 60 -10.08 -3.22 -10.16
CA SER A 60 -9.19 -4.36 -10.47
C SER A 60 -9.43 -5.57 -9.57
N GLY A 61 -9.75 -5.34 -8.29
CA GLY A 61 -9.99 -6.41 -7.31
C GLY A 61 -8.83 -6.58 -6.32
N TRP A 62 -8.67 -7.79 -5.79
CA TRP A 62 -7.67 -8.10 -4.76
C TRP A 62 -6.31 -8.46 -5.36
N GLU A 63 -5.26 -7.91 -4.76
CA GLU A 63 -3.88 -8.16 -5.18
C GLU A 63 -2.98 -8.30 -3.95
N LEU A 64 -2.22 -9.40 -3.87
CA LEU A 64 -1.20 -9.64 -2.85
C LEU A 64 0.19 -9.66 -3.49
N LYS A 65 1.06 -8.73 -3.09
CA LYS A 65 2.49 -8.82 -3.38
C LYS A 65 3.17 -9.63 -2.26
N CYS A 66 3.92 -10.66 -2.66
CA CYS A 66 4.76 -11.46 -1.76
C CYS A 66 6.23 -11.28 -2.18
N PRO A 67 7.19 -11.34 -1.24
CA PRO A 67 8.60 -11.37 -1.61
C PRO A 67 8.90 -12.59 -2.50
N GLY A 68 9.83 -12.42 -3.43
CA GLY A 68 10.42 -13.53 -4.19
C GLY A 68 11.10 -14.57 -3.27
N PRO A 69 11.57 -15.71 -3.82
CA PRO A 69 12.26 -16.73 -3.03
C PRO A 69 13.43 -16.13 -2.24
N ALA A 70 13.51 -16.50 -0.96
CA ALA A 70 14.49 -15.94 -0.03
C ALA A 70 15.93 -16.12 -0.51
N GLY A 71 16.72 -15.04 -0.46
CA GLY A 71 18.18 -15.06 -0.66
C GLY A 71 18.68 -14.70 -2.07
N VAL A 72 17.80 -14.42 -3.03
CA VAL A 72 18.21 -14.14 -4.43
C VAL A 72 18.36 -12.64 -4.73
N SER A 73 17.52 -11.79 -4.12
CA SER A 73 17.48 -10.35 -4.37
C SER A 73 17.20 -9.57 -3.09
N GLY A 74 17.66 -8.32 -3.03
CA GLY A 74 17.43 -7.45 -1.87
C GLY A 74 15.93 -7.19 -1.65
N PRO A 75 15.51 -6.86 -0.41
CA PRO A 75 14.12 -6.54 -0.14
C PRO A 75 13.64 -5.43 -1.09
N HIS A 76 12.40 -5.54 -1.54
CA HIS A 76 11.75 -4.58 -2.46
C HIS A 76 12.30 -4.51 -3.88
N THR A 77 12.95 -5.58 -4.33
CA THR A 77 13.45 -5.68 -5.71
C THR A 77 12.61 -6.64 -6.54
N GLU A 78 12.11 -7.72 -5.92
CA GLU A 78 11.40 -8.79 -6.60
C GLU A 78 10.17 -9.22 -5.81
N TYR A 79 9.01 -9.22 -6.46
CA TYR A 79 7.76 -9.65 -5.87
C TYR A 79 7.03 -10.64 -6.78
N ARG A 80 6.40 -11.64 -6.16
CA ARG A 80 5.36 -12.43 -6.80
C ARG A 80 4.02 -11.74 -6.59
N GLU A 81 3.30 -11.48 -7.68
CA GLU A 81 1.95 -10.92 -7.62
C GLU A 81 0.90 -12.02 -7.70
N LEU A 82 0.03 -12.08 -6.69
CA LEU A 82 -1.13 -12.96 -6.66
C LEU A 82 -2.41 -12.12 -6.80
N THR A 83 -3.18 -12.38 -7.85
CA THR A 83 -4.46 -11.71 -8.14
C THR A 83 -5.67 -12.64 -8.05
N VAL A 84 -5.42 -13.96 -7.96
CA VAL A 84 -6.47 -14.97 -7.78
C VAL A 84 -6.80 -15.09 -6.29
N GLU A 85 -8.03 -14.77 -5.90
CA GLU A 85 -8.44 -14.71 -4.49
C GLU A 85 -8.14 -15.99 -3.69
N SER A 86 -8.37 -17.17 -4.27
CA SER A 86 -8.05 -18.44 -3.58
C SER A 86 -6.56 -18.61 -3.31
N ALA A 87 -5.70 -18.12 -4.21
CA ALA A 87 -4.25 -18.13 -4.01
C ALA A 87 -3.83 -17.08 -2.96
N ILE A 88 -4.49 -15.93 -2.93
CA ILE A 88 -4.29 -14.90 -1.91
C ILE A 88 -4.64 -15.46 -0.52
N VAL A 89 -5.82 -16.07 -0.36
CA VAL A 89 -6.25 -16.69 0.90
C VAL A 89 -5.28 -17.78 1.34
N ALA A 90 -4.91 -18.69 0.43
CA ALA A 90 -3.97 -19.75 0.73
C ALA A 90 -2.62 -19.20 1.23
N GLN A 91 -2.10 -18.15 0.60
CA GLN A 91 -0.84 -17.52 1.01
C GLN A 91 -0.96 -16.81 2.38
N LEU A 92 -2.06 -16.11 2.64
CA LEU A 92 -2.28 -15.42 3.92
C LEU A 92 -2.41 -16.41 5.10
N CYS A 93 -3.05 -17.56 4.88
CA CYS A 93 -3.13 -18.61 5.91
C CYS A 93 -1.76 -19.14 6.33
N VAL A 94 -0.79 -19.21 5.41
CA VAL A 94 0.58 -19.67 5.69
C VAL A 94 1.35 -18.65 6.55
N LEU A 95 1.11 -17.36 6.37
CA LEU A 95 1.85 -16.28 7.05
C LEU A 95 1.51 -16.10 8.53
N ALA A 96 0.40 -16.68 9.01
CA ALA A 96 -0.03 -16.56 10.41
C ALA A 96 0.93 -17.24 11.43
N GLN A 97 2.02 -17.85 10.97
CA GLN A 97 2.93 -18.66 11.78
C GLN A 97 4.39 -18.16 11.88
N GLU A 98 4.78 -17.06 11.23
CA GLU A 98 6.17 -16.58 11.26
C GLU A 98 6.33 -15.08 11.55
N ARG A 99 7.36 -14.72 12.31
CA ARG A 99 7.88 -13.36 12.57
C ARG A 99 9.28 -13.24 11.95
N ALA A 100 9.83 -12.12 11.53
CA ALA A 100 9.43 -10.76 11.14
C ALA A 100 10.69 -10.18 10.44
N PRO A 101 10.64 -9.38 9.35
CA PRO A 101 11.74 -8.40 9.21
C PRO A 101 11.57 -7.05 8.46
N ALA A 102 12.58 -6.21 8.73
CA ALA A 102 13.25 -5.19 7.89
C ALA A 102 12.53 -3.88 7.52
N LYS A 103 11.24 -3.92 7.18
CA LYS A 103 10.62 -2.81 6.46
C LYS A 103 10.35 -1.56 7.27
N LEU A 104 10.00 -1.73 8.55
CA LEU A 104 9.79 -0.61 9.47
C LEU A 104 11.08 0.21 9.62
N ILE A 105 12.25 -0.41 9.62
CA ILE A 105 13.53 0.29 9.77
C ILE A 105 13.82 1.16 8.54
N MET A 106 13.59 0.67 7.32
CA MET A 106 13.86 1.46 6.10
C MET A 106 12.87 2.62 5.92
N TYR A 107 11.57 2.39 6.12
CA TYR A 107 10.56 3.45 6.02
C TYR A 107 10.75 4.53 7.09
N LEU A 108 11.13 4.15 8.32
CA LEU A 108 11.46 5.10 9.39
C LEU A 108 12.78 5.85 9.17
N GLN A 109 13.74 5.27 8.43
CA GLN A 109 15.00 5.93 8.08
C GLN A 109 14.86 6.90 6.91
N ARG A 110 13.93 6.64 5.97
CA ARG A 110 13.77 7.43 4.73
C ARG A 110 12.71 8.52 4.83
N PHE A 111 11.65 8.32 5.61
CA PHE A 111 10.60 9.30 5.85
C PHE A 111 10.64 9.73 7.32
N ARG A 112 10.71 11.03 7.55
CA ARG A 112 10.83 11.55 8.92
C ARG A 112 9.46 11.43 9.60
N PRO A 113 9.39 11.29 10.93
CA PRO A 113 8.13 11.20 11.67
C PRO A 113 7.10 12.30 11.32
N GLN A 114 7.55 13.47 10.88
CA GLN A 114 6.68 14.59 10.49
C GLN A 114 5.88 14.31 9.20
N ASP A 115 6.35 13.43 8.32
CA ASP A 115 5.66 13.07 7.07
C ASP A 115 4.38 12.25 7.34
N TYR A 116 4.26 11.67 8.53
CA TYR A 116 3.12 10.83 8.94
C TYR A 116 2.00 11.58 9.67
N HIS A 117 2.23 12.82 10.13
CA HIS A 117 1.18 13.62 10.80
C HIS A 117 0.00 13.96 9.89
N LEU A 118 0.15 13.86 8.57
CA LEU A 118 -0.94 14.10 7.61
C LEU A 118 -1.98 12.97 7.55
N LEU A 119 -1.67 11.78 8.09
CA LEU A 119 -2.61 10.64 8.09
C LEU A 119 -3.58 10.67 9.29
N GLU A 120 -3.23 11.33 10.39
CA GLU A 120 -4.09 11.43 11.58
C GLU A 120 -5.15 12.54 11.47
N VAL A 121 -4.94 13.54 10.61
CA VAL A 121 -5.82 14.74 10.52
C VAL A 121 -7.18 14.45 9.88
N HIS A 122 -7.39 13.27 9.29
CA HIS A 122 -8.69 12.89 8.71
C HIS A 122 -9.49 11.86 9.52
N SER A 123 -8.99 11.36 10.66
CA SER A 123 -9.76 10.45 11.52
C SER A 123 -10.60 11.15 12.60
N SER A 124 -10.39 12.44 12.85
CA SER A 124 -11.22 13.25 13.77
C SER A 124 -12.08 14.24 13.01
N LYS A 125 -13.13 13.74 12.37
CA LYS A 125 -14.37 14.53 12.24
C LYS A 125 -15.39 13.90 13.17
N GLU A 126 -15.35 14.32 14.43
CA GLU A 126 -16.43 14.10 15.37
C GLU A 126 -17.74 14.69 14.81
N LYS A 127 -18.79 13.89 14.97
CA LYS A 127 -20.21 14.14 14.67
C LYS A 127 -20.67 15.48 15.27
N PRO A 128 -21.54 16.28 14.60
CA PRO A 128 -22.25 17.35 15.27
C PRO A 128 -23.21 16.73 16.30
N GLN A 129 -22.95 16.97 17.59
CA GLN A 129 -23.89 16.70 18.66
C GLN A 129 -25.06 17.68 18.55
N GLY A 130 -26.28 17.13 18.59
CA GLY A 130 -27.52 17.89 18.53
C GLY A 130 -27.70 18.80 19.75
N THR A 131 -28.14 20.02 19.50
CA THR A 131 -28.67 20.91 20.54
C THR A 131 -30.14 20.57 20.75
N LYS A 132 -30.48 20.03 21.93
CA LYS A 132 -31.85 19.95 22.45
C LYS A 132 -32.18 21.25 23.18
N ASP A 133 -33.30 21.84 22.74
CA ASP A 133 -34.34 22.61 23.44
C ASP A 133 -34.02 23.44 24.69
N ALA A 134 -34.40 24.72 24.62
CA ALA A 134 -34.91 25.45 25.76
C ALA A 134 -36.09 26.34 25.32
N ASP A 135 -37.28 25.85 25.62
CA ASP A 135 -38.53 26.60 25.80
C ASP A 135 -38.33 27.79 26.76
N LYS A 136 -38.73 29.00 26.34
CA LYS A 136 -39.26 30.03 27.23
C LYS A 136 -40.33 30.87 26.53
N SER A 137 -41.54 30.70 27.07
CA SER A 137 -42.74 31.50 26.94
C SER A 137 -42.59 33.00 27.30
N LEU A 138 -43.48 33.79 26.68
CA LEU A 138 -44.16 35.03 27.14
C LEU A 138 -43.37 36.35 27.27
N GLY A 139 -43.88 37.36 26.54
CA GLY A 139 -43.55 38.78 26.65
C GLY A 139 -43.98 39.55 25.41
#